data_AF-A0A9E3J8D8-F1
#
_entry.id   AF-A0A9E3J8D8-F1
#
_cell.length_a   1.000
_cell.length_b   1.000
_cell.length_c   1.000
_cell.angle_alpha   90.00
_cell.angle_beta   90.00
_cell.angle_gamma   90.00
#
_symmetry.space_group_name_H-M   'P 1'
#
loop_
_entity.id
_entity.type
_entity.pdbx_description
1 polymer ?
#
loop_
_entity_poly.entity_id
_entity_poly.type
_entity_poly.pdbx_seq_one_letter_code
_entity_poly.pdbx_strand_id
1 'polypeptide(L)'
;LEHGYGVLVEMDADGSHQPEELPRLLTALKNADLVLGSRWVPGGRVVNWPRSREFISRGGSLYSRVALDLPLRDITGGYRAFRRETLEGLGLDDVASQGYCFQVDLARRAVKAGYHVVEVPITFVERELGDSKMSRDILVEALWRVTTWGVGERVGRITARGKRAQP
;
A
#
# COMPACT_ATOMS: atom_id res chain seq x y z
N LEU A 1 1.19 -16.29 11.60
CA LEU A 1 2.07 -17.17 10.78
C LEU A 1 2.10 -18.62 11.27
N GLU A 2 1.67 -18.90 12.50
CA GLU A 2 1.74 -20.21 13.18
C GLU A 2 0.96 -21.36 12.48
N HIS A 3 -0.05 -21.04 11.67
CA HIS A 3 -0.94 -22.03 11.05
C HIS A 3 -0.47 -22.57 9.68
N GLY A 4 0.79 -22.31 9.27
CA GLY A 4 1.35 -22.91 8.04
C GLY A 4 0.80 -22.41 6.69
N TYR A 5 -0.09 -21.42 6.65
CA TYR A 5 -0.61 -20.84 5.39
C TYR A 5 0.49 -20.20 4.52
N GLY A 6 0.57 -20.55 3.23
CA GLY A 6 1.56 -19.99 2.30
C GLY A 6 1.21 -18.61 1.73
N VAL A 7 -0.05 -18.18 1.87
CA VAL A 7 -0.54 -16.88 1.38
C VAL A 7 -1.33 -16.20 2.48
N LEU A 8 -1.11 -14.89 2.65
CA LEU A 8 -1.87 -14.04 3.55
C LEU A 8 -2.62 -12.99 2.74
N VAL A 9 -3.89 -12.78 3.05
CA VAL A 9 -4.77 -11.84 2.36
C VAL A 9 -5.25 -10.80 3.36
N GLU A 10 -5.11 -9.53 2.99
CA GLU A 10 -5.65 -8.37 3.69
C GLU A 10 -6.87 -7.87 2.90
N MET A 11 -8.00 -7.67 3.60
CA MET A 11 -9.16 -6.96 3.05
C MET A 11 -10.00 -6.37 4.19
N ASP A 12 -10.61 -5.22 3.93
CA ASP A 12 -11.61 -4.62 4.82
C ASP A 12 -12.84 -5.53 4.98
N ALA A 13 -13.37 -5.63 6.20
CA ALA A 13 -14.54 -6.42 6.54
C ALA A 13 -15.88 -5.68 6.37
N ASP A 14 -15.87 -4.47 5.79
CA ASP A 14 -17.04 -3.59 5.66
C ASP A 14 -17.80 -3.74 4.33
N GLY A 15 -17.44 -4.76 3.53
CA GLY A 15 -18.04 -5.04 2.23
C GLY A 15 -17.53 -4.18 1.08
N SER A 16 -16.61 -3.24 1.34
CA SER A 16 -16.09 -2.38 0.27
C SER A 16 -15.20 -3.12 -0.73
N HIS A 17 -14.48 -4.15 -0.26
CA HIS A 17 -13.71 -5.08 -1.09
C HIS A 17 -14.55 -6.28 -1.49
N GLN A 18 -14.63 -6.58 -2.78
CA GLN A 18 -15.41 -7.70 -3.30
C GLN A 18 -14.60 -9.01 -3.15
N PRO A 19 -15.06 -9.99 -2.33
CA PRO A 19 -14.38 -11.28 -2.19
C PRO A 19 -14.25 -12.04 -3.52
N GLU A 20 -15.16 -11.79 -4.46
CA GLU A 20 -15.17 -12.36 -5.81
C GLU A 20 -13.96 -11.94 -6.65
N GLU A 21 -13.27 -10.85 -6.27
CA GLU A 21 -12.04 -10.41 -6.93
C GLU A 21 -10.78 -11.07 -6.36
N LEU A 22 -10.88 -11.80 -5.23
CA LEU A 22 -9.75 -12.50 -4.62
C LEU A 22 -9.03 -13.45 -5.59
N PRO A 23 -9.71 -14.26 -6.43
CA PRO A 23 -9.04 -15.13 -7.40
C PRO A 23 -8.13 -14.37 -8.36
N ARG A 24 -8.44 -13.11 -8.70
CA ARG A 24 -7.59 -12.26 -9.54
C ARG A 24 -6.27 -11.93 -8.82
N LEU A 25 -6.35 -11.54 -7.54
CA LEU A 25 -5.16 -11.25 -6.73
C LEU A 25 -4.30 -12.51 -6.58
N LEU A 26 -4.90 -13.64 -6.23
CA LEU A 26 -4.19 -14.92 -6.07
C LEU A 26 -3.55 -15.41 -7.37
N THR A 27 -4.20 -15.18 -8.51
CA THR A 27 -3.63 -15.52 -9.82
C THR A 27 -2.40 -14.69 -10.12
N ALA A 28 -2.43 -13.38 -9.87
CA ALA A 28 -1.27 -12.51 -10.04
C ALA A 28 -0.14 -12.87 -9.07
N LEU A 29 -0.48 -13.28 -7.84
CA LEU A 29 0.50 -13.66 -6.81
C LEU A 29 1.35 -14.85 -7.23
N LYS A 30 0.89 -15.70 -8.16
CA LYS A 30 1.71 -16.79 -8.71
C LYS A 30 3.03 -16.31 -9.30
N ASN A 31 3.10 -15.07 -9.78
CA ASN A 31 4.29 -14.47 -10.40
C ASN A 31 4.80 -13.22 -9.66
N ALA A 32 4.29 -12.94 -8.46
CA ALA A 32 4.64 -11.76 -7.67
C ALA A 32 4.83 -12.13 -6.19
N ASP A 33 5.48 -11.24 -5.46
CA ASP A 33 5.74 -11.39 -4.02
C ASP A 33 4.65 -10.71 -3.18
N LEU A 34 4.08 -9.63 -3.73
CA LEU A 34 2.97 -8.86 -3.19
C LEU A 34 2.07 -8.37 -4.33
N VAL A 35 0.77 -8.55 -4.17
CA VAL A 35 -0.26 -8.03 -5.07
C VAL A 35 -1.13 -7.02 -4.34
N LEU A 36 -1.31 -5.84 -4.92
CA LEU A 36 -2.28 -4.84 -4.47
C LEU A 36 -3.49 -4.86 -5.40
N GLY A 37 -4.69 -4.97 -4.82
CA GLY A 37 -5.92 -4.57 -5.48
C GLY A 37 -5.94 -3.04 -5.59
N SER A 38 -5.94 -2.54 -6.82
CA SER A 38 -5.78 -1.13 -7.14
C SER A 38 -7.01 -0.55 -7.80
N ARG A 39 -7.50 0.57 -7.24
CA ARG A 39 -8.59 1.35 -7.81
C ARG A 39 -8.12 2.21 -8.98
N TRP A 40 -6.81 2.49 -9.08
CA TRP A 40 -6.24 3.54 -9.94
C TRP A 40 -5.39 3.01 -11.11
N VAL A 41 -5.33 1.70 -11.30
CA VAL A 41 -4.84 1.06 -12.53
C VAL A 41 -5.97 0.94 -13.57
N PRO A 42 -5.65 0.80 -14.87
CA PRO A 42 -6.66 0.55 -15.89
C PRO A 42 -7.59 -0.63 -15.52
N GLY A 43 -8.90 -0.39 -15.56
CA GLY A 43 -9.94 -1.34 -15.15
C GLY A 43 -10.38 -1.23 -13.69
N GLY A 44 -9.60 -0.55 -12.84
CA GLY A 44 -9.95 -0.28 -11.44
C GLY A 44 -11.04 0.78 -11.33
N ARG A 45 -11.94 0.64 -10.35
CA ARG A 45 -13.13 1.49 -10.21
C ARG A 45 -13.48 1.73 -8.75
N VAL A 46 -14.09 2.89 -8.50
CA VAL A 46 -14.84 3.18 -7.27
C VAL A 46 -16.32 3.33 -7.62
N VAL A 47 -17.20 2.78 -6.78
CA VAL A 47 -18.65 2.81 -6.99
C VAL A 47 -19.29 3.52 -5.80
N ASN A 48 -20.27 4.38 -6.09
CA ASN A 48 -21.03 5.19 -5.12
C ASN A 48 -20.25 6.25 -4.34
N TRP A 49 -18.95 6.41 -4.57
CA TRP A 49 -18.15 7.41 -3.86
C TRP A 49 -18.52 8.87 -4.22
N PRO A 50 -18.58 9.78 -3.25
CA PRO A 50 -18.58 11.21 -3.56
C PRO A 50 -17.24 11.62 -4.19
N ARG A 51 -17.28 12.49 -5.20
CA ARG A 51 -16.08 12.95 -5.95
C ARG A 51 -14.98 13.52 -5.05
N SER A 52 -15.35 14.17 -3.95
CA SER A 52 -14.39 14.69 -2.96
C SER A 52 -13.56 13.57 -2.33
N ARG A 53 -14.18 12.45 -1.96
CA ARG A 53 -13.51 11.28 -1.38
C ARG A 53 -12.58 10.62 -2.40
N GLU A 54 -13.02 10.51 -3.65
CA GLU A 54 -12.18 10.01 -4.74
C GLU A 54 -10.95 10.89 -4.94
N PHE A 55 -11.12 12.21 -4.98
CA PHE A 55 -10.02 13.16 -5.14
C PHE A 55 -9.01 13.05 -3.98
N ILE A 56 -9.50 13.01 -2.74
CA ILE A 56 -8.63 12.85 -1.55
C ILE A 56 -7.86 11.54 -1.61
N SER A 57 -8.51 10.43 -1.95
CA SER A 57 -7.84 9.12 -2.01
C SER A 57 -6.81 9.04 -3.14
N ARG A 58 -7.15 9.49 -4.35
CA ARG A 58 -6.19 9.57 -5.47
C ARG A 58 -5.03 10.50 -5.15
N GLY A 59 -5.31 11.66 -4.55
CA GLY A 59 -4.32 12.63 -4.10
C GLY A 59 -3.37 12.03 -3.05
N GLY A 60 -3.90 11.30 -2.07
CA GLY A 60 -3.12 10.61 -1.04
C GLY A 60 -2.19 9.55 -1.63
N SER A 61 -2.69 8.72 -2.55
CA SER A 61 -1.87 7.73 -3.26
C SER A 61 -0.79 8.39 -4.14
N LEU A 62 -1.13 9.46 -4.88
CA LEU A 62 -0.19 10.22 -5.70
C LEU A 62 0.90 10.90 -4.87
N TYR A 63 0.52 11.55 -3.78
CA TYR A 63 1.46 12.18 -2.86
C TYR A 63 2.42 11.15 -2.27
N SER A 64 1.89 10.03 -1.76
CA SER A 64 2.69 8.98 -1.13
C SER A 64 3.68 8.36 -2.11
N ARG A 65 3.23 8.05 -3.34
CA ARG A 65 4.11 7.43 -4.34
C ARG A 65 5.24 8.36 -4.78
N VAL A 66 4.96 9.66 -4.90
CA VAL A 66 5.97 10.64 -5.32
C VAL A 66 6.94 10.97 -4.18
N ALA A 67 6.44 11.09 -2.95
CA ALA A 67 7.26 11.35 -1.78
C ALA A 67 8.24 10.21 -1.50
N LEU A 68 7.79 8.96 -1.65
CA LEU A 68 8.54 7.74 -1.33
C LEU A 68 9.24 7.09 -2.54
N ASP A 69 9.10 7.67 -3.73
CA ASP A 69 9.69 7.15 -4.97
C ASP A 69 9.27 5.68 -5.22
N LEU A 70 7.95 5.45 -5.24
CA LEU A 70 7.33 4.12 -5.37
C LEU A 70 6.62 3.98 -6.74
N PRO A 71 6.78 2.84 -7.43
CA PRO A 71 6.19 2.60 -8.75
C PRO A 71 4.73 2.11 -8.68
N LEU A 72 3.98 2.47 -7.64
CA LEU A 72 2.63 1.98 -7.36
C LEU A 72 1.59 3.11 -7.50
N ARG A 73 0.44 2.83 -8.10
CA ARG A 73 -0.63 3.80 -8.33
C ARG A 73 -1.59 3.92 -7.16
N ASP A 74 -1.86 2.84 -6.44
CA ASP A 74 -2.79 2.80 -5.33
C ASP A 74 -2.17 2.25 -4.03
N ILE A 75 -1.19 2.99 -3.52
CA ILE A 75 -0.44 2.60 -2.29
C ILE A 75 -1.32 2.55 -1.06
N THR A 76 -2.46 3.25 -1.08
CA THR A 76 -3.40 3.34 0.03
C THR A 76 -4.48 2.24 0.00
N GLY A 77 -4.46 1.35 -1.00
CA GLY A 77 -5.41 0.24 -1.10
C GLY A 77 -5.14 -0.83 -0.03
N GLY A 78 -6.22 -1.30 0.60
CA GLY A 78 -6.21 -2.32 1.65
C GLY A 78 -6.51 -3.74 1.19
N TYR A 79 -6.81 -3.96 -0.09
CA TYR A 79 -6.96 -5.31 -0.64
C TYR A 79 -5.61 -5.83 -1.10
N ARG A 80 -5.00 -6.76 -0.38
CA ARG A 80 -3.65 -7.24 -0.68
C ARG A 80 -3.52 -8.73 -0.52
N ALA A 81 -2.63 -9.32 -1.30
CA ALA A 81 -2.21 -10.69 -1.14
C ALA A 81 -0.68 -10.74 -1.05
N PHE A 82 -0.17 -11.41 -0.03
CA PHE A 82 1.25 -11.58 0.25
C PHE A 82 1.59 -13.07 0.18
N ARG A 83 2.77 -13.38 -0.36
CA ARG A 83 3.41 -14.64 0.00
C ARG A 83 3.86 -14.57 1.45
N ARG A 84 3.81 -15.71 2.14
CA ARG A 84 4.32 -15.84 3.50
C ARG A 84 5.75 -15.30 3.60
N GLU A 85 6.62 -15.74 2.70
CA GLU A 85 8.05 -15.48 2.72
C GLU A 85 8.32 -13.98 2.51
N THR A 86 7.50 -13.32 1.68
CA THR A 86 7.53 -11.87 1.52
C THR A 86 7.25 -11.20 2.86
N LEU A 87 6.14 -11.54 3.51
CA LEU A 87 5.72 -10.87 4.74
C LEU A 87 6.72 -11.10 5.89
N GLU A 88 7.28 -12.30 6.00
CA GLU A 88 8.34 -12.64 6.95
C GLU A 88 9.61 -11.81 6.70
N GLY A 89 9.99 -11.61 5.43
CA GLY A 89 11.16 -10.80 5.05
C GLY A 89 11.00 -9.29 5.24
N LEU A 90 9.79 -8.78 5.50
CA LEU A 90 9.55 -7.34 5.72
C LEU A 90 9.86 -6.86 7.15
N GLY A 91 10.11 -7.79 8.09
CA GLY A 91 10.42 -7.47 9.49
C GLY A 91 9.25 -6.75 10.17
N LEU A 92 8.18 -7.50 10.42
CA LEU A 92 6.93 -6.96 11.00
C LEU A 92 7.13 -6.32 12.39
N ASP A 93 8.15 -6.75 13.14
CA ASP A 93 8.47 -6.25 14.47
C ASP A 93 8.89 -4.77 14.47
N ASP A 94 9.44 -4.28 13.34
CA ASP A 94 9.86 -2.89 13.17
C ASP A 94 8.75 -2.01 12.58
N VAL A 95 7.54 -2.53 12.40
CA VAL A 95 6.43 -1.76 11.81
C VAL A 95 5.86 -0.82 12.86
N ALA A 96 6.47 0.35 12.97
CA ALA A 96 6.07 1.40 13.91
C ALA A 96 4.77 2.12 13.53
N SER A 97 4.10 1.74 12.43
CA SER A 97 3.02 2.49 11.79
C SER A 97 1.65 2.03 12.27
N GLN A 98 0.83 2.95 12.79
CA GLN A 98 -0.54 2.67 13.20
C GLN A 98 -1.53 3.07 12.09
N GLY A 99 -2.66 2.36 12.01
CA GLY A 99 -3.75 2.66 11.08
C GLY A 99 -3.35 2.64 9.60
N TYR A 100 -3.78 3.64 8.84
CA TYR A 100 -3.62 3.69 7.38
C TYR A 100 -2.15 3.77 6.92
N CYS A 101 -1.24 4.23 7.79
CA CYS A 101 0.19 4.32 7.51
C CYS A 101 0.85 2.96 7.32
N PHE A 102 0.32 1.91 7.97
CA PHE A 102 0.85 0.55 7.90
C PHE A 102 0.85 0.01 6.46
N GLN A 103 -0.23 0.24 5.72
CA GLN A 103 -0.36 -0.19 4.32
C GLN A 103 0.69 0.48 3.44
N VAL A 104 0.89 1.78 3.63
CA VAL A 104 1.91 2.54 2.90
C VAL A 104 3.31 2.03 3.26
N ASP A 105 3.59 1.79 4.53
CA ASP A 105 4.90 1.31 4.99
C ASP A 105 5.23 -0.09 4.48
N LEU A 106 4.29 -1.04 4.52
CA LEU A 106 4.52 -2.39 3.99
C LEU A 106 4.78 -2.38 2.49
N ALA A 107 4.01 -1.61 1.72
CA ALA A 107 4.23 -1.49 0.28
C ALA A 107 5.60 -0.83 -0.02
N ARG A 108 5.97 0.19 0.76
CA ARG A 108 7.29 0.83 0.68
C ARG A 108 8.41 -0.17 0.97
N ARG A 109 8.36 -0.87 2.09
CA ARG A 109 9.36 -1.87 2.48
C ARG A 109 9.49 -2.96 1.43
N ALA A 110 8.38 -3.45 0.89
CA ALA A 110 8.39 -4.49 -0.13
C ALA A 110 9.13 -4.05 -1.40
N VAL A 111 8.77 -2.87 -1.93
CA VAL A 111 9.46 -2.31 -3.11
C VAL A 111 10.94 -2.05 -2.83
N LYS A 112 11.28 -1.50 -1.66
CA LYS A 112 12.68 -1.15 -1.32
C LYS A 112 13.54 -2.39 -1.05
N ALA A 113 12.96 -3.47 -0.56
CA ALA A 113 13.61 -4.77 -0.40
C ALA A 113 13.79 -5.51 -1.74
N GLY A 114 13.29 -4.95 -2.84
CA GLY A 114 13.45 -5.52 -4.19
C GLY A 114 12.44 -6.62 -4.54
N TYR A 115 11.39 -6.79 -3.74
CA TYR A 115 10.32 -7.73 -4.06
C TYR A 115 9.54 -7.30 -5.30
N HIS A 116 9.05 -8.29 -6.04
CA HIS A 116 8.20 -8.06 -7.20
C HIS A 116 6.77 -7.71 -6.74
N VAL A 117 6.45 -6.43 -6.78
CA VAL A 117 5.13 -5.90 -6.38
C VAL A 117 4.33 -5.53 -7.62
N VAL A 118 3.09 -6.02 -7.70
CA VAL A 118 2.19 -5.74 -8.83
C VAL A 118 0.82 -5.23 -8.37
N GLU A 119 0.14 -4.51 -9.26
CA GLU A 119 -1.22 -4.03 -9.04
C GLU A 119 -2.19 -4.73 -10.00
N VAL A 120 -3.35 -5.15 -9.49
CA VAL A 120 -4.46 -5.66 -10.30
C VAL A 120 -5.69 -4.78 -10.10
N PRO A 121 -6.51 -4.56 -11.14
CA PRO A 121 -7.71 -3.75 -10.98
C PRO A 121 -8.68 -4.40 -10.00
N ILE A 122 -9.30 -3.58 -9.15
CA ILE A 122 -10.44 -3.96 -8.29
C ILE A 122 -11.58 -2.95 -8.39
N THR A 123 -12.76 -3.36 -7.94
CA THR A 123 -13.92 -2.49 -7.74
C THR A 123 -14.12 -2.26 -6.24
N PHE A 124 -13.97 -1.00 -5.81
CA PHE A 124 -14.19 -0.61 -4.42
C PHE A 124 -15.56 0.06 -4.29
N VAL A 125 -16.47 -0.58 -3.59
CA VAL A 125 -17.86 -0.09 -3.43
C VAL A 125 -17.94 0.71 -2.12
N GLU A 126 -18.66 1.83 -2.11
CA GLU A 126 -18.98 2.48 -0.83
C GLU A 126 -19.80 1.55 0.05
N ARG A 127 -19.31 1.30 1.28
CA ARG A 127 -20.05 0.55 2.29
C ARG A 127 -21.49 1.06 2.44
N GLU A 128 -22.39 0.13 2.71
CA GLU A 128 -23.81 0.44 2.95
C GLU A 128 -24.07 0.94 4.38
N LEU A 129 -23.19 0.62 5.35
CA LEU A 129 -23.37 0.93 6.77
C LEU A 129 -22.04 1.30 7.46
N GLY A 130 -22.08 2.31 8.35
CA GLY A 130 -21.00 2.66 9.29
C GLY A 130 -20.16 3.89 8.94
N ASP A 131 -19.72 4.62 9.97
CA ASP A 131 -18.91 5.83 9.85
C ASP A 131 -17.46 5.54 9.46
N SER A 132 -16.80 6.50 8.81
CA SER A 132 -15.39 6.39 8.47
C SER A 132 -14.50 6.37 9.70
N LYS A 133 -13.68 5.33 9.84
CA LYS A 133 -12.59 5.29 10.83
C LYS A 133 -11.45 6.25 10.47
N MET A 134 -11.46 6.87 9.28
CA MET A 134 -10.52 7.92 8.89
C MET A 134 -10.76 9.19 9.72
N SER A 135 -9.87 9.45 10.68
CA SER A 135 -9.83 10.71 11.44
C SER A 135 -8.79 11.68 10.86
N ARG A 136 -8.90 12.96 11.23
CA ARG A 136 -7.91 13.98 10.88
C ARG A 136 -6.52 13.64 11.42
N ASP A 137 -6.46 13.00 12.59
CA ASP A 137 -5.20 12.61 13.23
C ASP A 137 -4.48 11.51 12.44
N ILE A 138 -5.20 10.51 11.93
CA ILE A 138 -4.64 9.47 11.05
C ILE A 138 -4.08 10.09 9.76
N LEU A 139 -4.79 11.08 9.19
CA LEU A 139 -4.33 11.78 8.00
C LEU A 139 -3.05 12.58 8.26
N VAL A 140 -2.98 13.30 9.39
CA VAL A 140 -1.79 14.08 9.77
C VAL A 140 -0.60 13.17 10.05
N GLU A 141 -0.80 12.05 10.76
CA GLU A 141 0.25 11.05 10.99
C GLU A 141 0.79 10.51 9.65
N ALA A 142 -0.11 10.15 8.72
CA ALA A 142 0.27 9.65 7.41
C ALA A 142 1.11 10.66 6.63
N LEU A 143 0.68 11.91 6.58
CA LEU A 143 1.42 12.98 5.90
C LEU A 143 2.81 13.17 6.54
N TRP A 144 2.89 13.21 7.87
CA TRP A 144 4.16 13.42 8.56
C TRP A 144 5.14 12.25 8.35
N ARG A 145 4.69 11.00 8.50
CA ARG A 145 5.52 9.81 8.26
C ARG A 145 6.00 9.72 6.82
N VAL A 146 5.10 9.90 5.86
CA VAL A 146 5.45 9.89 4.43
C VAL A 146 6.47 10.99 4.12
N THR A 147 6.30 12.19 4.69
CA THR A 147 7.26 13.29 4.53
C THR A 147 8.62 12.94 5.11
N THR A 148 8.66 12.46 6.35
CA THR A 148 9.92 12.17 7.07
C THR A 148 10.70 11.04 6.39
N TRP A 149 10.02 9.97 5.98
CA TRP A 149 10.64 8.90 5.20
C TRP A 149 11.16 9.41 3.86
N GLY A 150 10.36 10.18 3.12
CA GLY A 150 10.78 10.74 1.83
C GLY A 150 11.99 11.67 1.95
N VAL A 151 12.04 12.53 2.98
CA VAL A 151 13.19 13.41 3.26
C VAL A 151 14.41 12.59 3.66
N GLY A 152 14.27 11.64 4.60
CA GLY A 152 15.36 10.77 5.04
C GLY A 152 16.00 9.99 3.88
N GLU A 153 15.18 9.43 2.99
CA GLU A 153 15.65 8.70 1.81
C GLU A 153 16.39 9.62 0.82
N ARG A 154 15.91 10.85 0.60
CA ARG A 154 16.58 11.82 -0.29
C ARG A 154 17.93 12.26 0.27
N VAL A 155 18.00 12.53 1.58
CA VAL A 155 19.25 12.90 2.26
C VAL A 155 20.24 11.73 2.25
N GLY A 156 19.77 10.50 2.52
CA GLY A 156 20.58 9.28 2.43
C GLY A 156 21.15 9.05 1.02
N ARG A 157 20.35 9.31 -0.03
CA ARG A 157 20.77 9.15 -1.43
C ARG A 157 21.82 10.19 -1.84
N ILE A 158 21.68 11.44 -1.38
CA ILE A 158 22.66 12.52 -1.62
C ILE A 158 23.98 12.24 -0.90
N THR A 159 23.92 11.82 0.36
CA THR A 159 25.12 11.50 1.16
C THR A 159 25.85 10.25 0.64
N ALA A 160 25.11 9.21 0.22
CA ALA A 160 25.69 8.02 -0.41
C ALA A 160 26.34 8.32 -1.78
N ARG A 161 25.75 9.22 -2.59
CA ARG A 161 26.37 9.70 -3.84
C ARG A 161 27.64 10.51 -3.60
N GLY A 162 27.66 11.35 -2.56
CA GLY A 162 28.85 12.12 -2.17
C GLY A 162 30.03 11.24 -1.75
N LYS A 163 29.77 10.12 -1.04
CA LYS A 163 30.80 9.15 -0.65
C LYS A 163 31.34 8.30 -1.81
N ARG A 164 30.51 8.03 -2.84
CA ARG A 164 30.94 7.32 -4.06
C ARG A 164 31.70 8.19 -5.06
N ALA A 165 31.68 9.52 -4.89
CA ALA A 165 32.34 10.49 -5.77
C ALA A 165 33.70 10.97 -5.25
N GLN A 166 34.20 10.43 -4.14
CA GLN A 166 35.58 10.64 -3.70
C GLN A 166 36.46 9.52 -4.30
N PRO A 167 37.54 9.88 -5.02
CA PRO A 167 38.40 8.93 -5.72
C PRO A 167 39.22 8.02 -4.79
#